data_AF-A0A1H5GY27-F1
#
_entry.id   AF-A0A1H5GY27-F1
#
_cell.length_a   1.000
_cell.length_b   1.000
_cell.length_c   1.000
_cell.angle_alpha   90.00
_cell.angle_beta   90.00
_cell.angle_gamma   90.00
#
_symmetry.space_group_name_H-M   'P 1'
#
loop_
_entity.id
_entity.type
_entity.pdbx_description
1 polymer ?
#
loop_
_entity_poly.entity_id
_entity_poly.type
_entity_poly.pdbx_seq_one_letter_code
_entity_poly.pdbx_strand_id
1 'polypeptide(L)'
;MPLPLDALPDDAVALKAIILAQREEVTRMKASVRAYEALVQALKIRIARLQQPPAPTRPVQRGMAGPGLLAHILVSKFDDHLPLYRQGEILARLGADIPRSTLIDWCGQAVSTLRPLSALIKAEIMCSDRLHVDDTPIKVLDPSRRTADGKSRGVKEGRIWVYVRDDRPWGGSDPPGAAYYFSPDRKGEHPQAHLADFKGVLQADAYGGFKKLYEAGTDEAPRIREAACWAHLRRDFHDVWKMTGSPIAREALDRIGALYDIERDIAAQSAEVRRRVRQEHSKPRVEAFRAWCESQLPRIPGKGDLAKAMRYALNRWHAFTLFLEDGRVAIDNNAAERAIRPVAIGRKNYLFAGSDAGGDIIADAMTIIETAKFAGLDPQAYLADVLTRINDHPARRLDELTPWNCRPPSEQRSRAA
;
A
#
# COMPACT_ATOMS: atom_id res chain seq x y z
N MET A 1 17.71 -74.33 14.98
CA MET A 1 17.13 -75.03 13.82
C MET A 1 16.74 -76.42 14.30
N PRO A 2 15.50 -76.91 14.08
CA PRO A 2 15.10 -78.20 14.64
C PRO A 2 16.00 -79.32 14.11
N LEU A 3 16.38 -80.24 14.99
CA LEU A 3 17.11 -81.46 14.61
C LEU A 3 16.23 -82.29 13.67
N PRO A 4 16.78 -82.84 12.56
CA PRO A 4 16.00 -83.65 11.64
C PRO A 4 15.68 -85.01 12.30
N LEU A 5 14.49 -85.54 12.00
CA LEU A 5 13.90 -86.68 12.74
C LEU A 5 14.72 -87.98 12.63
N ASP A 6 15.47 -88.11 11.54
CA ASP A 6 16.40 -89.20 11.21
C ASP A 6 17.71 -89.17 12.01
N ALA A 7 18.00 -88.06 12.72
CA ALA A 7 19.17 -87.90 13.59
C ALA A 7 18.86 -88.14 15.08
N LEU A 8 17.65 -88.62 15.41
CA LEU A 8 17.24 -88.86 16.79
C LEU A 8 17.74 -90.22 17.30
N PRO A 9 18.24 -90.30 18.55
CA PRO A 9 18.68 -91.55 19.14
C PRO A 9 17.49 -92.45 19.51
N ASP A 10 17.62 -93.76 19.31
CA ASP A 10 16.70 -94.79 19.82
C ASP A 10 16.91 -95.05 21.33
N ASP A 11 17.04 -93.99 22.11
CA ASP A 11 17.17 -94.02 23.57
C ASP A 11 16.15 -93.07 24.21
N ALA A 12 15.28 -93.64 25.03
CA ALA A 12 14.21 -92.91 25.70
C ALA A 12 14.75 -91.83 26.67
N VAL A 13 15.93 -92.01 27.24
CA VAL A 13 16.54 -91.01 28.14
C VAL A 13 17.06 -89.81 27.33
N ALA A 14 17.80 -90.06 26.26
CA ALA A 14 18.26 -89.02 25.33
C ALA A 14 17.11 -88.25 24.68
N LEU A 15 16.04 -88.93 24.25
CA LEU A 15 14.85 -88.27 23.68
C LEU A 15 14.15 -87.36 24.70
N LYS A 16 14.03 -87.78 25.97
CA LYS A 16 13.48 -86.93 27.04
C LYS A 16 14.34 -85.69 27.29
N ALA A 17 15.66 -85.82 27.24
CA ALA A 17 16.58 -84.68 27.37
C ALA A 17 16.45 -83.70 26.20
N ILE A 18 16.32 -84.20 24.96
CA ILE A 18 16.07 -83.37 23.76
C ILE A 18 14.72 -82.64 23.89
N ILE A 19 13.66 -83.32 24.34
CA ILE A 19 12.35 -82.70 24.57
C ILE A 19 12.46 -81.55 25.59
N LEU A 20 13.19 -81.77 26.69
CA LEU A 20 13.38 -80.73 27.71
C LEU A 20 14.14 -79.52 27.14
N ALA A 21 15.24 -79.75 26.43
CA ALA A 21 16.02 -78.68 25.80
C ALA A 21 15.21 -77.89 24.76
N GLN A 22 14.40 -78.58 23.94
CA GLN A 22 13.52 -77.94 22.96
C GLN A 22 12.39 -77.15 23.64
N ARG A 23 11.83 -77.64 24.76
CA ARG A 23 10.84 -76.88 25.55
C ARG A 23 11.44 -75.60 26.13
N GLU A 24 12.68 -75.64 26.60
CA GLU A 24 13.41 -74.46 27.06
C GLU A 24 13.69 -73.47 25.92
N GLU A 25 14.08 -73.96 24.74
CA GLU A 25 14.29 -73.12 23.54
C GLU A 25 12.98 -72.45 23.09
N VAL A 26 11.87 -73.20 23.03
CA VAL A 26 10.53 -72.65 22.76
C VAL A 26 10.14 -71.59 23.79
N THR A 27 10.48 -71.80 25.06
CA THR A 27 10.18 -70.84 26.14
C THR A 27 10.99 -69.55 25.98
N ARG A 28 12.27 -69.66 25.61
CA ARG A 28 13.13 -68.51 25.26
C ARG A 28 12.59 -67.76 24.04
N MET A 29 12.23 -68.46 22.96
CA MET A 29 11.64 -67.83 21.77
C MET A 29 10.34 -67.11 22.09
N LYS A 30 9.45 -67.71 22.90
CA LYS A 30 8.21 -67.04 23.38
C LYS A 30 8.49 -65.80 24.21
N ALA A 31 9.57 -65.78 25.01
CA ALA A 31 9.98 -64.58 25.73
C ALA A 31 10.47 -63.48 24.77
N SER A 32 11.28 -63.83 23.77
CA SER A 32 11.75 -62.89 22.74
C SER A 32 10.60 -62.31 21.91
N VAL A 33 9.63 -63.14 21.49
CA VAL A 33 8.45 -62.66 20.76
C VAL A 33 7.67 -61.65 21.59
N ARG A 34 7.41 -61.93 22.88
CA ARG A 34 6.74 -61.00 23.79
C ARG A 34 7.51 -59.68 23.95
N ALA A 35 8.85 -59.72 23.98
CA ALA A 35 9.67 -58.52 24.05
C ALA A 35 9.55 -57.68 22.77
N TYR A 36 9.55 -58.31 21.59
CA TYR A 36 9.33 -57.60 20.32
C TYR A 36 7.91 -57.04 20.19
N GLU A 37 6.88 -57.76 20.64
CA GLU A 37 5.52 -57.26 20.70
C GLU A 37 5.39 -56.04 21.63
N ALA A 38 6.03 -56.08 22.79
CA ALA A 38 6.08 -54.96 23.71
C ALA A 38 6.79 -53.74 23.09
N LEU A 39 7.89 -53.96 22.36
CA LEU A 39 8.59 -52.91 21.62
C LEU A 39 7.70 -52.31 20.53
N VAL A 40 7.01 -53.12 19.73
CA VAL A 40 6.05 -52.65 18.72
C VAL A 40 4.96 -51.79 19.37
N GLN A 41 4.44 -52.20 20.51
CA GLN A 41 3.41 -51.43 21.22
C GLN A 41 3.95 -50.10 21.79
N ALA A 42 5.17 -50.11 22.34
CA ALA A 42 5.84 -48.89 22.80
C ALA A 42 6.10 -47.91 21.64
N LEU A 43 6.49 -48.42 20.46
CA LEU A 43 6.68 -47.61 19.25
C LEU A 43 5.37 -47.01 18.75
N LYS A 44 4.26 -47.77 18.76
CA LYS A 44 2.92 -47.25 18.42
C LYS A 44 2.51 -46.09 19.34
N ILE A 45 2.72 -46.24 20.65
CA ILE A 45 2.46 -45.18 21.63
C ILE A 45 3.37 -43.97 21.37
N ARG A 46 4.64 -44.19 21.04
CA ARG A 46 5.58 -43.10 20.74
C ARG A 46 5.18 -42.35 19.48
N ILE A 47 4.77 -43.03 18.41
CA ILE A 47 4.24 -42.43 17.18
C ILE A 47 2.99 -41.59 17.50
N ALA A 48 2.06 -42.11 18.30
CA ALA A 48 0.86 -41.36 18.70
C ALA A 48 1.18 -40.11 19.55
N ARG A 49 2.30 -40.11 20.28
CA ARG A 49 2.78 -38.97 21.08
C ARG A 49 3.65 -37.98 20.28
N LEU A 50 4.18 -38.38 19.13
CA LEU A 50 4.89 -37.47 18.22
C LEU A 50 3.86 -36.59 17.51
N GLN A 51 3.37 -35.57 18.21
CA GLN A 51 2.62 -34.49 17.58
C GLN A 51 3.59 -33.69 16.72
N GLN A 52 3.40 -33.74 15.39
CA GLN A 52 3.98 -32.72 14.54
C GLN A 52 3.39 -31.37 14.97
N PRO A 53 4.22 -30.32 15.17
CA PRO A 53 3.66 -29.00 15.36
C PRO A 53 2.73 -28.70 14.17
N PRO A 54 1.55 -28.07 14.42
CA PRO A 54 0.66 -27.71 13.33
C PRO A 54 1.44 -26.89 12.30
N ALA A 55 1.23 -27.20 11.01
CA ALA A 55 1.86 -26.44 9.95
C ALA A 55 1.52 -24.95 10.14
N PRO A 56 2.49 -24.02 9.91
CA PRO A 56 2.22 -22.59 10.02
C PRO A 56 0.99 -22.21 9.19
N THR A 57 0.13 -21.35 9.74
CA THR A 57 -1.04 -20.88 9.01
C THR A 57 -0.60 -20.20 7.73
N ARG A 58 -1.13 -20.65 6.59
CA ARG A 58 -0.82 -20.04 5.29
C ARG A 58 -1.59 -18.72 5.15
N PRO A 59 -1.01 -17.70 4.49
CA PRO A 59 -1.71 -16.43 4.23
C PRO A 59 -3.01 -16.64 3.46
N VAL A 60 -2.99 -17.57 2.51
CA VAL A 60 -4.13 -18.04 1.74
C VAL A 60 -4.43 -19.47 2.15
N GLN A 61 -5.63 -19.71 2.71
CA GLN A 61 -6.05 -21.04 3.13
C GLN A 61 -6.00 -22.03 1.96
N ARG A 62 -5.33 -23.17 2.15
CA ARG A 62 -5.13 -24.22 1.14
C ARG A 62 -4.40 -23.76 -0.13
N GLY A 63 -3.88 -22.53 -0.17
CA GLY A 63 -3.08 -22.01 -1.28
C GLY A 63 -1.68 -22.66 -1.32
N MET A 64 -1.13 -22.82 -2.52
CA MET A 64 0.24 -23.36 -2.70
C MET A 64 1.32 -22.29 -2.50
N ALA A 65 1.01 -21.02 -2.75
CA ALA A 65 1.95 -19.91 -2.62
C ALA A 65 2.22 -19.57 -1.15
N GLY A 66 3.50 -19.54 -0.78
CA GLY A 66 3.94 -19.04 0.52
C GLY A 66 3.94 -17.50 0.59
N PRO A 67 4.09 -16.92 1.79
CA PRO A 67 4.09 -15.47 2.01
C PRO A 67 5.05 -14.70 1.10
N GLY A 68 6.28 -15.21 0.93
CA GLY A 68 7.30 -14.57 0.09
C GLY A 68 6.94 -14.50 -1.39
N LEU A 69 6.34 -15.56 -1.94
CA LEU A 69 5.88 -15.55 -3.34
C LEU A 69 4.71 -14.60 -3.55
N LEU A 70 3.76 -14.57 -2.61
CA LEU A 70 2.64 -13.62 -2.64
C LEU A 70 3.13 -12.18 -2.57
N ALA A 71 4.05 -11.88 -1.65
CA ALA A 71 4.67 -10.56 -1.55
C ALA A 71 5.37 -10.16 -2.85
N HIS A 72 6.15 -11.06 -3.44
CA HIS A 72 6.81 -10.83 -4.73
C HIS A 72 5.80 -10.50 -5.84
N ILE A 73 4.72 -11.29 -5.97
CA ILE A 73 3.68 -11.06 -6.98
C ILE A 73 3.06 -9.67 -6.81
N LEU A 74 2.73 -9.27 -5.57
CA LEU A 74 2.12 -7.98 -5.27
C LEU A 74 3.07 -6.80 -5.57
N VAL A 75 4.30 -6.84 -5.05
CA VAL A 75 5.29 -5.77 -5.28
C VAL A 75 5.62 -5.67 -6.76
N SER A 76 5.92 -6.78 -7.43
CA SER A 76 6.20 -6.76 -8.85
C SER A 76 5.03 -6.26 -9.67
N LYS A 77 3.78 -6.55 -9.27
CA LYS A 77 2.61 -6.06 -9.99
C LYS A 77 2.39 -4.55 -9.81
N PHE A 78 2.44 -4.09 -8.58
CA PHE A 78 1.95 -2.76 -8.21
C PHE A 78 3.07 -1.72 -8.11
N ASP A 79 4.23 -2.08 -7.57
CA ASP A 79 5.38 -1.20 -7.42
C ASP A 79 6.30 -1.25 -8.66
N ASP A 80 6.67 -2.45 -9.12
CA ASP A 80 7.53 -2.61 -10.32
C ASP A 80 6.74 -2.52 -11.64
N HIS A 81 5.41 -2.41 -11.53
CA HIS A 81 4.49 -2.26 -12.66
C HIS A 81 4.58 -3.40 -13.69
N LEU A 82 4.91 -4.61 -13.25
CA LEU A 82 5.05 -5.80 -14.07
C LEU A 82 3.72 -6.57 -14.15
N PRO A 83 3.05 -6.60 -15.32
CA PRO A 83 1.77 -7.29 -15.45
C PRO A 83 1.92 -8.80 -15.25
N LEU A 84 0.87 -9.42 -14.72
CA LEU A 84 0.89 -10.82 -14.28
C LEU A 84 1.28 -11.84 -15.38
N TYR A 85 0.97 -11.57 -16.65
CA TYR A 85 1.40 -12.48 -17.73
C TYR A 85 2.93 -12.48 -17.89
N ARG A 86 3.59 -11.32 -17.76
CA ARG A 86 5.06 -11.23 -17.79
C ARG A 86 5.68 -11.87 -16.56
N GLN A 87 5.04 -11.75 -15.39
CA GLN A 87 5.47 -12.49 -14.20
C GLN A 87 5.40 -14.00 -14.44
N GLY A 88 4.32 -14.51 -15.04
CA GLY A 88 4.19 -15.91 -15.44
C GLY A 88 5.31 -16.37 -16.37
N GLU A 89 5.64 -15.59 -17.40
CA GLU A 89 6.76 -15.90 -18.31
C GLU A 89 8.13 -15.91 -17.59
N ILE A 90 8.35 -15.03 -16.62
CA ILE A 90 9.57 -15.04 -15.79
C ILE A 90 9.63 -16.31 -14.95
N LEU A 91 8.53 -16.66 -14.28
CA LEU A 91 8.46 -17.86 -13.45
C LEU A 91 8.63 -19.14 -14.27
N ALA A 92 8.08 -19.18 -15.48
CA ALA A 92 8.25 -20.31 -16.40
C ALA A 92 9.73 -20.52 -16.78
N ARG A 93 10.52 -19.44 -16.95
CA ARG A 93 11.99 -19.55 -17.16
C ARG A 93 12.73 -20.11 -15.95
N LEU A 94 12.15 -20.01 -14.76
CA LEU A 94 12.67 -20.61 -13.53
C LEU A 94 12.14 -22.04 -13.29
N GLY A 95 11.43 -22.62 -14.26
CA GLY A 95 10.85 -23.96 -14.18
C GLY A 95 9.50 -24.03 -13.45
N ALA A 96 8.88 -22.89 -13.15
CA ALA A 96 7.57 -22.81 -12.50
C ALA A 96 6.50 -22.33 -13.48
N ASP A 97 5.79 -23.27 -14.10
CA ASP A 97 4.64 -22.97 -14.97
C ASP A 97 3.39 -22.69 -14.12
N ILE A 98 3.09 -21.39 -13.92
CA ILE A 98 1.95 -20.95 -13.11
C ILE A 98 0.91 -20.29 -14.04
N PRO A 99 -0.31 -20.84 -14.15
CA PRO A 99 -1.36 -20.24 -14.96
C PRO A 99 -1.66 -18.80 -14.55
N ARG A 100 -1.93 -17.95 -15.54
CA ARG A 100 -2.28 -16.54 -15.30
C ARG A 100 -3.50 -16.38 -14.37
N SER A 101 -4.49 -17.27 -14.47
CA SER A 101 -5.65 -17.29 -13.58
C SER A 101 -5.22 -17.46 -12.12
N THR A 102 -4.31 -18.40 -11.86
CA THR A 102 -3.76 -18.63 -10.52
C THR A 102 -3.04 -17.39 -9.97
N LEU A 103 -2.26 -16.69 -10.79
CA LEU A 103 -1.61 -15.43 -10.38
C LEU A 103 -2.63 -14.33 -10.04
N ILE A 104 -3.73 -14.25 -10.80
CA ILE A 104 -4.83 -13.32 -10.52
C ILE A 104 -5.50 -13.66 -9.19
N ASP A 105 -5.82 -14.93 -8.97
CA ASP A 105 -6.47 -15.41 -7.76
C ASP A 105 -5.59 -15.16 -6.53
N TRP A 106 -4.30 -15.49 -6.62
CA TRP A 106 -3.34 -15.23 -5.54
C TRP A 106 -3.18 -13.74 -5.23
N CYS A 107 -3.17 -12.88 -6.26
CA CYS A 107 -3.14 -11.43 -6.06
C CYS A 107 -4.37 -10.96 -5.27
N GLY A 108 -5.58 -11.40 -5.67
CA GLY A 108 -6.81 -11.01 -5.00
C GLY A 108 -6.91 -11.56 -3.57
N GLN A 109 -6.54 -12.82 -3.37
CA GLN A 109 -6.56 -13.48 -2.06
C GLN A 109 -5.56 -12.85 -1.10
N ALA A 110 -4.32 -12.57 -1.54
CA ALA A 110 -3.33 -11.94 -0.70
C ALA A 110 -3.75 -10.53 -0.26
N VAL A 111 -4.29 -9.72 -1.17
CA VAL A 111 -4.83 -8.39 -0.81
C VAL A 111 -6.04 -8.51 0.11
N SER A 112 -6.91 -9.51 -0.09
CA SER A 112 -8.02 -9.76 0.83
C SER A 112 -7.54 -10.11 2.24
N THR A 113 -6.49 -10.92 2.37
CA THR A 113 -5.86 -11.23 3.67
C THR A 113 -5.30 -9.97 4.33
N LEU A 114 -4.73 -9.06 3.55
CA LEU A 114 -4.14 -7.81 4.02
C LEU A 114 -5.14 -6.68 4.26
N ARG A 115 -6.41 -6.84 3.84
CA ARG A 115 -7.42 -5.77 3.89
C ARG A 115 -7.67 -5.18 5.29
N PRO A 116 -7.70 -5.96 6.39
CA PRO A 116 -7.83 -5.38 7.72
C PRO A 116 -6.72 -4.37 8.04
N LEU A 117 -5.49 -4.65 7.61
CA LEU A 117 -4.34 -3.77 7.80
C LEU A 117 -4.43 -2.53 6.89
N SER A 118 -4.83 -2.70 5.62
CA SER A 118 -5.13 -1.57 4.72
C SER A 118 -6.17 -0.63 5.33
N ALA A 119 -7.26 -1.17 5.87
CA ALA A 119 -8.32 -0.39 6.49
C ALA A 119 -7.83 0.38 7.73
N LEU A 120 -7.00 -0.23 8.57
CA LEU A 120 -6.38 0.44 9.72
C LEU A 120 -5.47 1.59 9.30
N ILE A 121 -4.57 1.36 8.33
CA ILE A 121 -3.69 2.39 7.77
C ILE A 121 -4.51 3.56 7.22
N LYS A 122 -5.57 3.27 6.45
CA LYS A 122 -6.49 4.29 5.93
C LYS A 122 -7.11 5.09 7.07
N ALA A 123 -7.68 4.43 8.07
CA ALA A 123 -8.31 5.11 9.20
C ALA A 123 -7.34 6.05 9.92
N GLU A 124 -6.13 5.58 10.25
CA GLU A 124 -5.12 6.39 10.93
C GLU A 124 -4.67 7.61 10.11
N ILE A 125 -4.47 7.44 8.80
CA ILE A 125 -4.13 8.56 7.91
C ILE A 125 -5.30 9.55 7.82
N MET A 126 -6.53 9.06 7.70
CA MET A 126 -7.71 9.92 7.54
C MET A 126 -8.09 10.67 8.83
N CYS A 127 -7.52 10.31 9.99
CA CYS A 127 -7.64 11.04 11.25
C CYS A 127 -6.64 12.22 11.40
N SER A 128 -5.82 12.49 10.40
CA SER A 128 -4.84 13.59 10.44
C SER A 128 -5.51 14.97 10.53
N ASP A 129 -4.81 15.97 11.05
CA ASP A 129 -5.22 17.38 10.97
C ASP A 129 -5.11 17.96 9.55
N ARG A 130 -4.35 17.30 8.68
CA ARG A 130 -4.04 17.77 7.34
C ARG A 130 -3.79 16.60 6.40
N LEU A 131 -4.33 16.71 5.19
CA LEU A 131 -4.13 15.74 4.12
C LEU A 131 -3.73 16.45 2.83
N HIS A 132 -2.80 15.86 2.10
CA HIS A 132 -2.65 16.10 0.68
C HIS A 132 -3.57 15.16 -0.10
N VAL A 133 -4.17 15.61 -1.19
CA VAL A 133 -5.02 14.77 -2.04
C VAL A 133 -4.72 14.99 -3.52
N ASP A 134 -4.69 13.89 -4.28
CA ASP A 134 -4.64 13.90 -5.74
C ASP A 134 -5.35 12.65 -6.28
N ASP A 135 -5.61 12.62 -7.58
CA ASP A 135 -6.36 11.54 -8.20
C ASP A 135 -5.94 11.29 -9.65
N THR A 136 -6.01 10.02 -10.09
CA THR A 136 -5.59 9.65 -11.45
C THR A 136 -6.56 8.67 -12.11
N PRO A 137 -6.81 8.79 -13.43
CA PRO A 137 -7.72 7.87 -14.11
C PRO A 137 -7.18 6.46 -14.22
N ILE A 138 -8.08 5.48 -14.16
CA ILE A 138 -7.79 4.09 -14.51
C ILE A 138 -8.91 3.55 -15.40
N LYS A 139 -8.54 2.74 -16.39
CA LYS A 139 -9.50 2.01 -17.21
C LYS A 139 -10.01 0.80 -16.44
N VAL A 140 -11.32 0.61 -16.42
CA VAL A 140 -11.97 -0.51 -15.74
C VAL A 140 -12.87 -1.24 -16.73
N LEU A 141 -12.77 -2.58 -16.78
CA LEU A 141 -13.69 -3.37 -17.58
C LEU A 141 -15.10 -3.26 -17.00
N ASP A 142 -16.06 -2.98 -17.87
CA ASP A 142 -17.48 -2.86 -17.53
C ASP A 142 -18.28 -3.91 -18.31
N PRO A 143 -18.72 -5.00 -17.66
CA PRO A 143 -19.52 -6.04 -18.30
C PRO A 143 -20.91 -5.56 -18.75
N SER A 144 -21.39 -4.40 -18.30
CA SER A 144 -22.64 -3.82 -18.80
C SER A 144 -22.45 -3.10 -20.13
N ARG A 145 -21.20 -2.75 -20.48
CA ARG A 145 -20.84 -2.12 -21.75
C ARG A 145 -20.29 -3.15 -22.73
N ARG A 146 -20.47 -2.90 -24.02
CA ARG A 146 -19.85 -3.67 -25.10
C ARG A 146 -19.04 -2.74 -25.99
N THR A 147 -17.97 -3.27 -26.55
CA THR A 147 -17.23 -2.60 -27.63
C THR A 147 -18.11 -2.50 -28.88
N ALA A 148 -17.75 -1.62 -29.82
CA ALA A 148 -18.54 -1.36 -31.04
C ALA A 148 -18.74 -2.61 -31.92
N ASP A 149 -17.85 -3.60 -31.81
CA ASP A 149 -17.93 -4.89 -32.48
C ASP A 149 -18.81 -5.92 -31.74
N GLY A 150 -19.38 -5.56 -30.59
CA GLY A 150 -20.27 -6.40 -29.77
C GLY A 150 -19.61 -7.58 -29.05
N LYS A 151 -18.32 -7.84 -29.30
CA LYS A 151 -17.63 -9.07 -28.88
C LYS A 151 -16.91 -8.94 -27.54
N SER A 152 -16.40 -7.76 -27.21
CA SER A 152 -15.61 -7.53 -26.00
C SER A 152 -16.35 -6.69 -24.96
N ARG A 153 -15.96 -6.85 -23.69
CA ARG A 153 -16.46 -5.98 -22.60
C ARG A 153 -15.99 -4.55 -22.86
N GLY A 154 -16.89 -3.59 -22.64
CA GLY A 154 -16.56 -2.18 -22.73
C GLY A 154 -15.64 -1.75 -21.58
N VAL A 155 -15.10 -0.54 -21.70
CA VAL A 155 -14.22 0.06 -20.69
C VAL A 155 -14.90 1.34 -20.18
N LYS A 156 -14.86 1.55 -18.87
CA LYS A 156 -15.19 2.82 -18.23
C LYS A 156 -13.95 3.44 -17.59
N GLU A 157 -13.98 4.74 -17.34
CA GLU A 157 -12.94 5.44 -16.59
C GLU A 157 -13.34 5.50 -15.10
N GLY A 158 -12.62 4.75 -14.27
CA GLY A 158 -12.62 4.92 -12.82
C GLY A 158 -11.46 5.81 -12.37
N ARG A 159 -11.38 6.08 -11.06
CA ARG A 159 -10.32 6.89 -10.45
C ARG A 159 -9.66 6.16 -9.29
N ILE A 160 -8.36 6.36 -9.16
CA ILE A 160 -7.65 6.08 -7.93
C ILE A 160 -7.32 7.42 -7.29
N TRP A 161 -7.78 7.59 -6.05
CA TRP A 161 -7.51 8.75 -5.20
C TRP A 161 -6.40 8.38 -4.23
N VAL A 162 -5.55 9.35 -3.90
CA VAL A 162 -4.58 9.21 -2.81
C VAL A 162 -4.78 10.33 -1.81
N TYR A 163 -4.77 9.98 -0.53
CA TYR A 163 -4.69 10.91 0.60
C TYR A 163 -3.36 10.66 1.33
N VAL A 164 -2.56 11.70 1.54
CA VAL A 164 -1.21 11.57 2.10
C VAL A 164 -1.09 12.39 3.38
N ARG A 165 -0.62 11.73 4.44
CA ARG A 165 -0.05 12.36 5.64
C ARG A 165 1.47 12.37 5.48
N ASP A 166 2.08 13.55 5.49
CA ASP A 166 3.54 13.69 5.49
C ASP A 166 3.94 14.99 6.19
N ASP A 167 4.35 14.86 7.45
CA ASP A 167 4.66 15.99 8.32
C ASP A 167 6.15 16.26 8.50
N ARG A 168 6.99 15.41 7.87
CA ARG A 168 8.45 15.60 7.82
C ARG A 168 8.87 16.99 7.30
N PRO A 169 8.18 17.64 6.33
CA PRO A 169 8.57 18.97 5.86
C PRO A 169 8.59 20.07 6.95
N TRP A 170 7.87 19.88 8.05
CA TRP A 170 7.88 20.78 9.21
C TRP A 170 8.40 20.13 10.51
N GLY A 171 8.99 18.94 10.40
CA GLY A 171 9.49 18.19 11.56
C GLY A 171 8.40 17.64 12.48
N GLY A 172 7.20 17.38 11.97
CA GLY A 172 6.14 16.73 12.75
C GLY A 172 6.44 15.27 13.07
N SER A 173 5.82 14.76 14.13
CA SER A 173 6.06 13.41 14.68
C SER A 173 5.20 12.32 14.05
N ASP A 174 4.12 12.68 13.35
CA ASP A 174 3.20 11.68 12.82
C ASP A 174 3.87 10.87 11.69
N PRO A 175 3.71 9.54 11.67
CA PRO A 175 4.39 8.70 10.70
C PRO A 175 3.82 8.94 9.30
N PRO A 176 4.67 9.14 8.27
CA PRO A 176 4.18 9.41 6.93
C PRO A 176 3.48 8.18 6.32
N GLY A 177 2.47 8.41 5.50
CA GLY A 177 1.72 7.32 4.85
C GLY A 177 0.75 7.79 3.79
N ALA A 178 0.25 6.85 2.99
CA ALA A 178 -0.69 7.11 1.91
C ALA A 178 -1.88 6.15 1.93
N ALA A 179 -3.09 6.72 1.88
CA ALA A 179 -4.36 6.01 1.82
C ALA A 179 -4.94 6.12 0.42
N TYR A 180 -5.08 4.99 -0.27
CA TYR A 180 -5.65 4.95 -1.62
C TYR A 180 -7.09 4.46 -1.61
N TYR A 181 -7.91 5.09 -2.44
CA TYR A 181 -9.31 4.73 -2.65
C TYR A 181 -9.58 4.58 -4.14
N PHE A 182 -10.50 3.69 -4.48
CA PHE A 182 -11.02 3.55 -5.84
C PHE A 182 -12.42 4.14 -5.93
N SER A 183 -12.76 4.73 -7.07
CA SER A 183 -14.14 5.06 -7.41
C SER A 183 -14.44 4.74 -8.89
N PRO A 184 -15.69 4.41 -9.22
CA PRO A 184 -16.09 4.02 -10.57
C PRO A 184 -16.14 5.19 -11.58
N ASP A 185 -16.08 6.44 -11.09
CA ASP A 185 -15.99 7.66 -11.89
C ASP A 185 -15.31 8.81 -11.09
N ARG A 186 -15.16 9.99 -11.70
CA ARG A 186 -14.57 11.19 -11.07
C ARG A 186 -15.64 12.17 -10.56
N LYS A 187 -16.72 11.71 -9.94
CA LYS A 187 -17.69 12.62 -9.30
C LYS A 187 -17.20 13.08 -7.93
N GLY A 188 -17.63 14.28 -7.53
CA GLY A 188 -17.31 14.83 -6.21
C GLY A 188 -17.94 14.09 -5.03
N GLU A 189 -18.95 13.24 -5.27
CA GLU A 189 -19.58 12.42 -4.21
C GLU A 189 -18.59 11.42 -3.58
N HIS A 190 -17.59 10.95 -4.33
CA HIS A 190 -16.59 10.00 -3.83
C HIS A 190 -15.66 10.64 -2.80
N PRO A 191 -14.96 11.76 -3.08
CA PRO A 191 -14.16 12.41 -2.05
C PRO A 191 -15.01 12.99 -0.91
N GLN A 192 -16.29 13.30 -1.12
CA GLN A 192 -17.24 13.62 -0.04
C GLN A 192 -17.46 12.44 0.90
N ALA A 193 -17.66 11.24 0.36
CA ALA A 193 -17.81 10.03 1.15
C ALA A 193 -16.50 9.64 1.87
N HIS A 194 -15.35 9.71 1.19
CA HIS A 194 -14.06 9.38 1.80
C HIS A 194 -13.71 10.32 2.97
N LEU A 195 -14.01 11.60 2.83
CA LEU A 195 -13.69 12.65 3.82
C LEU A 195 -14.89 12.97 4.73
N ALA A 196 -15.90 12.11 4.83
CA ALA A 196 -17.13 12.39 5.57
C ALA A 196 -16.88 12.82 7.02
N ASP A 197 -15.86 12.24 7.67
CA ASP A 197 -15.50 12.52 9.07
C ASP A 197 -14.25 13.41 9.23
N PHE A 198 -13.47 13.64 8.17
CA PHE A 198 -12.24 14.45 8.20
C PHE A 198 -12.46 15.95 8.47
N LYS A 199 -11.88 16.46 9.56
CA LYS A 199 -11.83 17.91 9.86
C LYS A 199 -10.39 18.38 9.85
N GLY A 200 -10.09 19.44 9.10
CA GLY A 200 -8.72 19.93 9.00
C GLY A 200 -8.40 20.69 7.72
N VAL A 201 -7.13 20.65 7.32
CA VAL A 201 -6.66 21.28 6.08
C VAL A 201 -6.56 20.24 4.97
N LEU A 202 -7.24 20.46 3.86
CA LEU A 202 -7.11 19.65 2.66
C LEU A 202 -6.30 20.42 1.62
N GLN A 203 -5.13 19.88 1.29
CA GLN A 203 -4.24 20.43 0.29
C GLN A 203 -4.42 19.67 -1.01
N ALA A 204 -4.84 20.37 -2.06
CA ALA A 204 -5.30 19.75 -3.30
C ALA A 204 -4.91 20.57 -4.53
N ASP A 205 -5.10 19.97 -5.70
CA ASP A 205 -5.28 20.73 -6.92
C ASP A 205 -6.66 21.43 -6.93
N ALA A 206 -6.92 22.24 -7.95
CA ALA A 206 -8.15 23.01 -8.06
C ALA A 206 -9.35 22.21 -8.60
N TYR A 207 -9.36 20.89 -8.45
CA TYR A 207 -10.43 20.05 -8.96
C TYR A 207 -11.80 20.45 -8.39
N GLY A 208 -12.73 20.75 -9.30
CA GLY A 208 -14.05 21.28 -8.95
C GLY A 208 -14.92 20.35 -8.12
N GLY A 209 -14.67 19.04 -8.14
CA GLY A 209 -15.43 18.08 -7.32
C GLY A 209 -15.17 18.20 -5.81
N PHE A 210 -14.12 18.93 -5.40
CA PHE A 210 -13.87 19.25 -4.00
C PHE A 210 -14.67 20.45 -3.49
N LYS A 211 -15.32 21.24 -4.36
CA LYS A 211 -15.98 22.50 -3.96
C LYS A 211 -16.93 22.35 -2.76
N LYS A 212 -17.76 21.31 -2.77
CA LYS A 212 -18.72 21.03 -1.68
C LYS A 212 -18.06 20.71 -0.34
N LEU A 213 -16.81 20.25 -0.34
CA LEU A 213 -16.06 19.97 0.90
C LEU A 213 -15.69 21.25 1.65
N TYR A 214 -15.56 22.36 0.93
CA TYR A 214 -15.11 23.65 1.47
C TYR A 214 -16.26 24.59 1.82
N GLU A 215 -17.50 24.18 1.55
CA GLU A 215 -18.69 24.95 1.89
C GLU A 215 -18.89 24.92 3.42
N ALA A 216 -19.16 26.10 3.99
CA ALA A 216 -19.52 26.24 5.40
C ALA A 216 -20.91 25.62 5.64
N GLY A 217 -21.11 25.02 6.81
CA GLY A 217 -22.46 24.72 7.30
C GLY A 217 -23.22 26.03 7.54
N THR A 218 -24.55 25.95 7.68
CA THR A 218 -25.42 27.13 7.80
C THR A 218 -25.05 28.07 8.96
N ASP A 219 -24.35 27.59 10.01
CA ASP A 219 -23.94 28.39 11.17
C ASP A 219 -22.51 28.10 11.68
N GLU A 220 -21.66 27.43 10.90
CA GLU A 220 -20.31 27.02 11.37
C GLU A 220 -19.22 27.28 10.32
N ALA A 221 -17.99 27.52 10.81
CA ALA A 221 -16.81 27.57 9.95
C ALA A 221 -16.69 26.26 9.14
N PRO A 222 -16.17 26.32 7.89
CA PRO A 222 -16.03 25.12 7.07
C PRO A 222 -15.16 24.09 7.78
N ARG A 223 -15.67 22.86 7.85
CA ARG A 223 -14.98 21.72 8.47
C ARG A 223 -13.63 21.45 7.82
N ILE A 224 -13.53 21.70 6.51
CA ILE A 224 -12.31 21.54 5.73
C ILE A 224 -11.88 22.90 5.19
N ARG A 225 -10.64 23.29 5.48
CA ARG A 225 -9.99 24.47 4.91
C ARG A 225 -9.20 24.08 3.67
N GLU A 226 -9.43 24.76 2.55
CA GLU A 226 -8.70 24.55 1.30
C GLU A 226 -7.29 25.16 1.36
N ALA A 227 -6.26 24.36 1.09
CA ALA A 227 -4.92 24.83 0.77
C ALA A 227 -4.62 24.59 -0.72
N ALA A 228 -4.45 25.67 -1.49
CA ALA A 228 -4.20 25.58 -2.92
C ALA A 228 -2.71 25.38 -3.24
N CYS A 229 -2.42 24.67 -4.33
CA CYS A 229 -1.07 24.33 -4.75
C CYS A 229 -0.43 25.43 -5.63
N TRP A 230 0.59 26.13 -5.13
CA TRP A 230 1.33 27.12 -5.92
C TRP A 230 2.08 26.52 -7.11
N ALA A 231 2.46 25.22 -7.06
CA ALA A 231 3.11 24.56 -8.19
C ALA A 231 2.18 24.47 -9.41
N HIS A 232 0.87 24.26 -9.19
CA HIS A 232 -0.14 24.30 -10.24
C HIS A 232 -0.30 25.71 -10.80
N LEU A 233 -0.40 26.72 -9.94
CA LEU A 233 -0.47 28.11 -10.38
C LEU A 233 0.77 28.52 -11.20
N ARG A 234 1.97 28.11 -10.75
CA ARG A 234 3.23 28.34 -11.46
C ARG A 234 3.24 27.66 -12.83
N ARG A 235 2.66 26.46 -12.95
CA ARG A 235 2.57 25.71 -14.21
C ARG A 235 1.76 26.48 -15.25
N ASP A 236 0.65 27.10 -14.87
CA ASP A 236 -0.17 27.91 -15.79
C ASP A 236 0.65 29.07 -16.39
N PHE A 237 1.42 29.81 -15.58
CA PHE A 237 2.31 30.86 -16.10
C PHE A 237 3.47 30.31 -16.93
N HIS A 238 4.03 29.16 -16.54
CA HIS A 238 5.10 28.51 -17.27
C HIS A 238 4.67 28.09 -18.67
N ASP A 239 3.47 27.52 -18.81
CA ASP A 239 2.96 27.08 -20.11
C ASP A 239 2.72 28.28 -21.04
N VAL A 240 2.18 29.38 -20.52
CA VAL A 240 2.08 30.65 -21.28
C VAL A 240 3.46 31.14 -21.71
N TRP A 241 4.43 31.18 -20.79
CA TRP A 241 5.79 31.64 -21.12
C TRP A 241 6.45 30.76 -22.18
N LYS A 242 6.35 29.44 -22.05
CA LYS A 242 6.89 28.48 -23.02
C LYS A 242 6.28 28.63 -24.40
N MET A 243 4.98 28.93 -24.48
CA MET A 243 4.26 29.08 -25.75
C MET A 243 4.48 30.44 -26.42
N THR A 244 4.67 31.51 -25.65
CA THR A 244 4.59 32.89 -26.16
C THR A 244 5.83 33.74 -25.92
N GLY A 245 6.74 33.33 -25.03
CA GLY A 245 7.84 34.16 -24.56
C GLY A 245 7.40 35.39 -23.75
N SER A 246 6.15 35.41 -23.26
CA SER A 246 5.58 36.60 -22.58
C SER A 246 6.46 37.07 -21.41
N PRO A 247 6.88 38.35 -21.39
CA PRO A 247 7.66 38.90 -20.28
C PRO A 247 6.85 38.98 -18.98
N ILE A 248 5.52 39.18 -19.09
CA ILE A 248 4.63 39.19 -17.92
C ILE A 248 4.55 37.79 -17.31
N ALA A 249 4.44 36.74 -18.13
CA ALA A 249 4.47 35.37 -17.64
C ALA A 249 5.81 35.04 -16.97
N ARG A 250 6.93 35.53 -17.55
CA ARG A 250 8.26 35.38 -16.93
C ARG A 250 8.34 36.07 -15.57
N GLU A 251 7.88 37.31 -15.46
CA GLU A 251 7.87 38.03 -14.19
C GLU A 251 7.04 37.31 -13.12
N ALA A 252 5.90 36.72 -13.49
CA ALA A 252 5.11 35.90 -12.56
C ALA A 252 5.94 34.70 -12.03
N LEU A 253 6.67 34.01 -12.91
CA LEU A 253 7.52 32.88 -12.53
C LEU A 253 8.64 33.31 -11.60
N ASP A 254 9.27 34.46 -11.84
CA ASP A 254 10.36 34.96 -10.99
C ASP A 254 9.82 35.37 -9.60
N ARG A 255 8.65 36.01 -9.54
CA ARG A 255 7.96 36.35 -8.27
C ARG A 255 7.58 35.11 -7.46
N ILE A 256 7.03 34.09 -8.13
CA ILE A 256 6.72 32.80 -7.48
C ILE A 256 8.01 32.09 -7.06
N GLY A 257 9.06 32.14 -7.87
CA GLY A 257 10.37 31.56 -7.58
C GLY A 257 10.96 32.08 -6.26
N ALA A 258 10.87 33.38 -6.02
CA ALA A 258 11.34 33.97 -4.77
C ALA A 258 10.62 33.44 -3.51
N LEU A 259 9.36 32.99 -3.64
CA LEU A 259 8.66 32.32 -2.53
C LEU A 259 9.22 30.92 -2.28
N TYR A 260 9.55 30.20 -3.35
CA TYR A 260 10.16 28.86 -3.25
C TYR A 260 11.56 28.89 -2.67
N ASP A 261 12.31 29.97 -2.88
CA ASP A 261 13.62 30.13 -2.26
C ASP A 261 13.48 30.28 -0.74
N ILE A 262 12.52 31.08 -0.27
CA ILE A 262 12.21 31.17 1.17
C ILE A 262 11.77 29.80 1.73
N GLU A 263 10.89 29.08 1.03
CA GLU A 263 10.42 27.76 1.48
C GLU A 263 11.54 26.72 1.56
N ARG A 264 12.57 26.85 0.71
CA ARG A 264 13.77 26.00 0.75
C ARG A 264 14.59 26.25 2.01
N ASP A 265 14.75 27.50 2.41
CA ASP A 265 15.54 27.91 3.57
C ASP A 265 14.89 27.49 4.91
N ILE A 266 13.56 27.35 4.93
CA ILE A 266 12.80 26.91 6.11
C ILE A 266 12.36 25.44 6.06
N ALA A 267 12.86 24.67 5.11
CA ALA A 267 12.55 23.24 5.03
C ALA A 267 13.03 22.52 6.29
N ALA A 268 12.23 21.57 6.79
CA ALA A 268 12.48 20.80 8.01
C ALA A 268 12.60 21.63 9.31
N GLN A 269 12.25 22.93 9.27
CA GLN A 269 12.07 23.74 10.47
C GLN A 269 10.68 23.51 11.07
N SER A 270 10.53 23.80 12.37
CA SER A 270 9.25 23.69 13.06
C SER A 270 8.15 24.56 12.45
N ALA A 271 6.89 24.17 12.63
CA ALA A 271 5.75 24.94 12.13
C ALA A 271 5.77 26.40 12.62
N GLU A 272 6.17 26.65 13.87
CA GLU A 272 6.28 28.00 14.44
C GLU A 272 7.33 28.84 13.71
N VAL A 273 8.52 28.28 13.46
CA VAL A 273 9.60 28.95 12.73
C VAL A 273 9.18 29.25 11.30
N ARG A 274 8.60 28.24 10.61
CA ARG A 274 8.09 28.41 9.25
C ARG A 274 7.06 29.54 9.17
N ARG A 275 6.08 29.55 10.07
CA ARG A 275 5.05 30.60 10.15
C ARG A 275 5.67 31.98 10.37
N ARG A 276 6.61 32.12 11.31
CA ARG A 276 7.27 33.41 11.58
C ARG A 276 8.00 33.95 10.35
N VAL A 277 8.86 33.14 9.73
CA VAL A 277 9.61 33.53 8.52
C VAL A 277 8.66 33.89 7.38
N ARG A 278 7.57 33.13 7.20
CA ARG A 278 6.56 33.41 6.18
C ARG A 278 5.86 34.74 6.42
N GLN A 279 5.53 35.09 7.66
CA GLN A 279 4.93 36.39 7.97
C GLN A 279 5.88 37.55 7.68
N GLU A 280 7.18 37.39 7.96
CA GLU A 280 8.19 38.43 7.77
C GLU A 280 8.60 38.60 6.29
N HIS A 281 8.80 37.48 5.57
CA HIS A 281 9.42 37.51 4.24
C HIS A 281 8.47 37.12 3.10
N SER A 282 7.64 36.09 3.29
CA SER A 282 6.75 35.57 2.23
C SER A 282 5.50 36.41 2.06
N LYS A 283 4.86 36.84 3.16
CA LYS A 283 3.59 37.58 3.13
C LYS A 283 3.69 38.90 2.34
N PRO A 284 4.69 39.77 2.54
CA PRO A 284 4.83 40.98 1.72
C PRO A 284 5.00 40.68 0.22
N ARG A 285 5.68 39.58 -0.13
CA ARG A 285 5.88 39.16 -1.54
C ARG A 285 4.59 38.64 -2.15
N VAL A 286 3.82 37.87 -1.40
CA VAL A 286 2.52 37.35 -1.82
C VAL A 286 1.54 38.49 -2.03
N GLU A 287 1.47 39.46 -1.10
CA GLU A 287 0.65 40.67 -1.25
C GLU A 287 1.07 41.52 -2.47
N ALA A 288 2.38 41.70 -2.68
CA ALA A 288 2.90 42.37 -3.87
C ALA A 288 2.56 41.61 -5.16
N PHE A 289 2.59 40.28 -5.16
CA PHE A 289 2.18 39.45 -6.29
C PHE A 289 0.69 39.63 -6.60
N ARG A 290 -0.17 39.70 -5.57
CA ARG A 290 -1.61 39.98 -5.73
C ARG A 290 -1.86 41.30 -6.44
N ALA A 291 -1.31 42.38 -5.87
CA ALA A 291 -1.49 43.74 -6.37
C ALA A 291 -0.95 43.85 -7.80
N TRP A 292 0.18 43.17 -8.07
CA TRP A 292 0.72 43.07 -9.41
C TRP A 292 -0.25 42.36 -10.36
N CYS A 293 -0.80 41.19 -10.03
CA CYS A 293 -1.81 40.52 -10.86
C CYS A 293 -3.04 41.39 -11.13
N GLU A 294 -3.56 42.08 -10.11
CA GLU A 294 -4.69 43.01 -10.23
C GLU A 294 -4.37 44.17 -11.20
N SER A 295 -3.14 44.70 -11.14
CA SER A 295 -2.69 45.78 -12.04
C SER A 295 -2.44 45.33 -13.49
N GLN A 296 -2.10 44.05 -13.70
CA GLN A 296 -1.81 43.51 -15.04
C GLN A 296 -3.07 43.11 -15.79
N LEU A 297 -4.11 42.63 -15.10
CA LEU A 297 -5.33 42.12 -15.72
C LEU A 297 -6.00 43.09 -16.72
N PRO A 298 -6.12 44.41 -16.44
CA PRO A 298 -6.70 45.36 -17.40
C PRO A 298 -5.83 45.61 -18.64
N ARG A 299 -4.55 45.22 -18.59
CA ARG A 299 -3.53 45.53 -19.61
C ARG A 299 -3.30 44.37 -20.59
N ILE A 300 -3.96 43.24 -20.38
CA ILE A 300 -3.80 42.02 -21.18
C ILE A 300 -5.13 41.57 -21.78
N PRO A 301 -5.12 40.80 -22.89
CA PRO A 301 -6.35 40.28 -23.49
C PRO A 301 -7.14 39.43 -22.49
N GLY A 302 -8.36 39.87 -22.17
CA GLY A 302 -9.17 39.26 -21.12
C GLY A 302 -9.49 37.77 -21.32
N LYS A 303 -9.50 37.26 -22.56
CA LYS A 303 -9.74 35.84 -22.87
C LYS A 303 -8.45 35.00 -23.00
N GLY A 304 -7.28 35.61 -22.88
CA GLY A 304 -6.00 34.90 -23.02
C GLY A 304 -5.65 34.03 -21.82
N ASP A 305 -4.79 33.04 -22.03
CA ASP A 305 -4.36 32.10 -20.98
C ASP A 305 -3.65 32.79 -19.81
N LEU A 306 -2.91 33.89 -20.09
CA LEU A 306 -2.29 34.70 -19.04
C LEU A 306 -3.34 35.32 -18.10
N ALA A 307 -4.42 35.88 -18.66
CA ALA A 307 -5.50 36.45 -17.87
C ALA A 307 -6.27 35.36 -17.11
N LYS A 308 -6.38 34.16 -17.68
CA LYS A 308 -6.95 32.99 -17.01
C LYS A 308 -6.11 32.58 -15.79
N ALA A 309 -4.78 32.50 -15.92
CA ALA A 309 -3.87 32.18 -14.81
C ALA A 309 -3.94 33.22 -13.67
N MET A 310 -3.96 34.52 -14.01
CA MET A 310 -4.09 35.60 -13.01
C MET A 310 -5.44 35.55 -12.30
N ARG A 311 -6.56 35.38 -13.03
CA ARG A 311 -7.87 35.21 -12.40
C ARG A 311 -7.96 33.96 -11.56
N TYR A 312 -7.31 32.88 -11.97
CA TYR A 312 -7.24 31.64 -11.20
C TYR A 312 -6.57 31.88 -9.83
N ALA A 313 -5.45 32.61 -9.78
CA ALA A 313 -4.83 33.03 -8.53
C ALA A 313 -5.78 33.87 -7.66
N LEU A 314 -6.33 34.95 -8.24
CA LEU A 314 -7.13 35.94 -7.50
C LEU A 314 -8.45 35.36 -6.97
N ASN A 315 -9.12 34.50 -7.74
CA ASN A 315 -10.39 33.89 -7.33
C ASN A 315 -10.25 32.89 -6.18
N ARG A 316 -9.03 32.40 -5.92
CA ARG A 316 -8.72 31.41 -4.87
C ARG A 316 -7.70 31.93 -3.87
N TRP A 317 -7.58 33.25 -3.75
CA TRP A 317 -6.48 33.87 -3.01
C TRP A 317 -6.40 33.41 -1.55
N HIS A 318 -7.53 33.25 -0.87
CA HIS A 318 -7.58 32.71 0.49
C HIS A 318 -6.96 31.30 0.59
N ALA A 319 -7.28 30.41 -0.34
CA ALA A 319 -6.70 29.07 -0.38
C ALA A 319 -5.18 29.09 -0.69
N PHE A 320 -4.73 30.02 -1.55
CA PHE A 320 -3.30 30.19 -1.84
C PHE A 320 -2.51 30.82 -0.68
N THR A 321 -3.17 31.48 0.27
CA THR A 321 -2.49 32.19 1.37
C THR A 321 -2.52 31.43 2.70
N LEU A 322 -3.26 30.33 2.79
CA LEU A 322 -3.35 29.49 3.99
C LEU A 322 -1.97 29.04 4.52
N PHE A 323 -1.00 28.76 3.64
CA PHE A 323 0.35 28.39 4.06
C PHE A 323 1.08 29.50 4.84
N LEU A 324 0.72 30.77 4.65
CA LEU A 324 1.30 31.87 5.43
C LEU A 324 0.80 31.86 6.88
N GLU A 325 -0.44 31.40 7.09
CA GLU A 325 -1.10 31.39 8.39
C GLU A 325 -0.73 30.17 9.24
N ASP A 326 -0.59 29.00 8.60
CA ASP A 326 -0.30 27.72 9.25
C ASP A 326 1.03 27.14 8.75
N GLY A 327 2.01 27.06 9.65
CA GLY A 327 3.35 26.54 9.37
C GLY A 327 3.40 25.05 9.04
N ARG A 328 2.32 24.30 9.27
CA ARG A 328 2.20 22.87 8.91
C ARG A 328 1.83 22.68 7.44
N VAL A 329 1.23 23.71 6.82
CA VAL A 329 0.79 23.67 5.42
C VAL A 329 1.97 23.89 4.48
N ALA A 330 2.08 23.05 3.47
CA ALA A 330 3.09 23.19 2.42
C ALA A 330 2.66 24.25 1.40
N ILE A 331 3.61 24.84 0.68
CA ILE A 331 3.28 25.75 -0.42
C ILE A 331 2.66 25.02 -1.63
N ASP A 332 2.89 23.70 -1.74
CA ASP A 332 2.42 22.87 -2.86
C ASP A 332 1.96 21.47 -2.43
N ASN A 333 1.25 20.81 -3.35
CA ASN A 333 0.66 19.50 -3.18
C ASN A 333 1.57 18.36 -3.67
N ASN A 334 2.89 18.58 -3.74
CA ASN A 334 3.81 17.62 -4.37
C ASN A 334 3.84 16.26 -3.67
N ALA A 335 3.46 16.17 -2.39
CA ALA A 335 3.39 14.91 -1.67
C ALA A 335 2.36 13.95 -2.30
N ALA A 336 1.14 14.42 -2.60
CA ALA A 336 0.13 13.62 -3.28
C ALA A 336 0.51 13.34 -4.75
N GLU A 337 1.06 14.33 -5.46
CA GLU A 337 1.52 14.13 -6.86
C GLU A 337 2.60 13.02 -6.95
N ARG A 338 3.54 12.99 -5.99
CA ARG A 338 4.55 11.91 -5.90
C ARG A 338 3.90 10.57 -5.56
N ALA A 339 2.97 10.54 -4.61
CA ALA A 339 2.31 9.31 -4.19
C ALA A 339 1.38 8.72 -5.26
N ILE A 340 0.74 9.53 -6.11
CA ILE A 340 -0.13 9.00 -7.18
C ILE A 340 0.66 8.53 -8.41
N ARG A 341 1.91 8.99 -8.57
CA ARG A 341 2.74 8.72 -9.75
C ARG A 341 2.97 7.23 -10.04
N PRO A 342 3.23 6.34 -9.06
CA PRO A 342 3.33 4.90 -9.30
C PRO A 342 2.09 4.35 -10.02
N VAL A 343 0.88 4.74 -9.63
CA VAL A 343 -0.36 4.31 -10.31
C VAL A 343 -0.41 4.83 -11.77
N ALA A 344 0.01 6.08 -11.98
CA ALA A 344 0.05 6.69 -13.31
C ALA A 344 1.07 6.03 -14.26
N ILE A 345 2.18 5.50 -13.72
CA ILE A 345 3.15 4.69 -14.47
C ILE A 345 2.58 3.28 -14.70
N GLY A 346 2.06 2.66 -13.63
CA GLY A 346 1.50 1.31 -13.63
C GLY A 346 0.42 1.09 -14.68
N ARG A 347 -0.54 2.02 -14.81
CA ARG A 347 -1.63 1.91 -15.81
C ARG A 347 -1.15 1.91 -17.27
N LYS A 348 0.10 2.34 -17.55
CA LYS A 348 0.70 2.20 -18.88
C LYS A 348 1.11 0.74 -19.17
N ASN A 349 1.34 -0.05 -18.12
CA ASN A 349 1.76 -1.45 -18.18
C ASN A 349 0.60 -2.45 -18.00
N TYR A 350 -0.32 -2.20 -17.07
CA TYR A 350 -1.56 -2.97 -16.91
C TYR A 350 -2.74 -2.13 -17.41
N LEU A 351 -3.17 -2.39 -18.65
CA LEU A 351 -4.08 -1.53 -19.42
C LEU A 351 -5.45 -1.26 -18.78
N PHE A 352 -5.93 -2.13 -17.88
CA PHE A 352 -7.21 -2.00 -17.20
C PHE A 352 -7.26 -2.80 -15.89
N ALA A 353 -8.12 -2.36 -14.96
CA ALA A 353 -8.65 -3.18 -13.88
C ALA A 353 -9.76 -4.10 -14.41
N GLY A 354 -9.82 -5.34 -13.90
CA GLY A 354 -10.75 -6.35 -14.40
C GLY A 354 -12.22 -6.12 -14.02
N SER A 355 -12.48 -5.30 -13.01
CA SER A 355 -13.77 -4.90 -12.46
C SER A 355 -13.57 -3.77 -11.45
N ASP A 356 -14.66 -3.23 -10.89
CA ASP A 356 -14.59 -2.27 -9.79
C ASP A 356 -13.89 -2.87 -8.56
N ALA A 357 -14.18 -4.13 -8.21
CA ALA A 357 -13.45 -4.85 -7.15
C ALA A 357 -11.95 -4.99 -7.47
N GLY A 358 -11.57 -5.05 -8.75
CA GLY A 358 -10.17 -4.98 -9.17
C GLY A 358 -9.54 -3.60 -8.92
N GLY A 359 -10.32 -2.53 -9.00
CA GLY A 359 -9.94 -1.19 -8.58
C GLY A 359 -9.70 -1.09 -7.08
N ASP A 360 -10.58 -1.68 -6.27
CA ASP A 360 -10.41 -1.74 -4.80
C ASP A 360 -9.15 -2.51 -4.41
N ILE A 361 -8.86 -3.63 -5.10
CA ILE A 361 -7.63 -4.40 -4.88
C ILE A 361 -6.38 -3.55 -5.17
N ILE A 362 -6.40 -2.74 -6.24
CA ILE A 362 -5.29 -1.81 -6.53
C ILE A 362 -5.16 -0.81 -5.38
N ALA A 363 -6.25 -0.20 -4.93
CA ALA A 363 -6.23 0.78 -3.86
C ALA A 363 -5.70 0.19 -2.53
N ASP A 364 -6.16 -1.00 -2.14
CA ASP A 364 -5.68 -1.68 -0.93
C ASP A 364 -4.19 -2.06 -1.04
N ALA A 365 -3.75 -2.60 -2.18
CA ALA A 365 -2.36 -2.94 -2.37
C ALA A 365 -1.44 -1.71 -2.33
N MET A 366 -1.81 -0.63 -3.03
CA MET A 366 -1.05 0.62 -3.05
C MET A 366 -0.97 1.27 -1.68
N THR A 367 -2.05 1.23 -0.89
CA THR A 367 -2.07 1.73 0.50
C THR A 367 -0.96 1.10 1.32
N ILE A 368 -0.82 -0.23 1.26
CA ILE A 368 0.15 -0.95 2.09
C ILE A 368 1.57 -0.76 1.54
N ILE A 369 1.76 -0.89 0.23
CA ILE A 369 3.07 -0.81 -0.44
C ILE A 369 3.67 0.60 -0.29
N GLU A 370 2.91 1.63 -0.63
CA GLU A 370 3.43 3.01 -0.60
C GLU A 370 3.65 3.47 0.83
N THR A 371 2.78 3.07 1.77
CA THR A 371 3.01 3.38 3.19
C THR A 371 4.27 2.68 3.74
N ALA A 372 4.56 1.45 3.32
CA ALA A 372 5.84 0.79 3.64
C ALA A 372 7.04 1.58 3.11
N LYS A 373 6.96 2.10 1.88
CA LYS A 373 8.00 2.95 1.29
C LYS A 373 8.15 4.28 2.04
N PHE A 374 7.04 4.90 2.45
CA PHE A 374 7.05 6.12 3.27
C PHE A 374 7.76 5.89 4.61
N ALA A 375 7.58 4.71 5.22
CA ALA A 375 8.27 4.29 6.44
C ALA A 375 9.73 3.87 6.21
N GLY A 376 10.23 3.86 4.96
CA GLY A 376 11.60 3.45 4.63
C GLY A 376 11.83 1.94 4.65
N LEU A 377 10.76 1.12 4.62
CA LEU A 377 10.85 -0.33 4.59
C LEU A 377 10.97 -0.86 3.15
N ASP A 378 11.64 -2.00 2.99
CA ASP A 378 11.56 -2.80 1.77
C ASP A 378 10.14 -3.41 1.66
N PRO A 379 9.34 -3.05 0.63
CA PRO A 379 7.94 -3.47 0.57
C PRO A 379 7.75 -4.97 0.46
N GLN A 380 8.68 -5.67 -0.21
CA GLN A 380 8.57 -7.11 -0.42
C GLN A 380 8.85 -7.87 0.89
N ALA A 381 9.91 -7.50 1.61
CA ALA A 381 10.25 -8.07 2.91
C ALA A 381 9.15 -7.79 3.94
N TYR A 382 8.64 -6.55 3.98
CA TYR A 382 7.55 -6.16 4.86
C TYR A 382 6.26 -6.96 4.56
N LEU A 383 5.83 -7.02 3.29
CA LEU A 383 4.64 -7.79 2.92
C LEU A 383 4.80 -9.29 3.21
N ALA A 384 5.97 -9.86 2.94
CA ALA A 384 6.25 -11.27 3.24
C ALA A 384 6.14 -11.56 4.74
N ASP A 385 6.68 -10.66 5.56
CA ASP A 385 6.63 -10.76 7.01
C ASP A 385 5.19 -10.63 7.55
N VAL A 386 4.45 -9.61 7.11
CA VAL A 386 3.04 -9.42 7.50
C VAL A 386 2.21 -10.62 7.07
N LEU A 387 2.30 -11.06 5.81
CA LEU A 387 1.56 -12.22 5.31
C LEU A 387 1.87 -13.50 6.11
N THR A 388 3.10 -13.64 6.63
CA THR A 388 3.49 -14.80 7.45
C THR A 388 2.72 -14.86 8.77
N ARG A 389 2.33 -13.71 9.34
CA ARG A 389 1.85 -13.64 10.73
C ARG A 389 0.41 -13.15 10.86
N ILE A 390 -0.11 -12.40 9.89
CA ILE A 390 -1.40 -11.67 9.99
C ILE A 390 -2.60 -12.55 10.35
N ASN A 391 -2.67 -13.79 9.84
CA ASN A 391 -3.78 -14.69 10.12
C ASN A 391 -3.80 -15.20 11.57
N ASP A 392 -2.64 -15.29 12.21
CA ASP A 392 -2.49 -15.74 13.60
C ASP A 392 -2.30 -14.55 14.56
N HIS A 393 -2.23 -13.32 14.02
CA HIS A 393 -2.00 -12.12 14.81
C HIS A 393 -3.30 -11.68 15.49
N PRO A 394 -3.29 -11.38 16.81
CA PRO A 394 -4.50 -10.93 17.49
C PRO A 394 -5.05 -9.65 16.85
N ALA A 395 -6.33 -9.66 16.46
CA ALA A 395 -6.97 -8.51 15.79
C ALA A 395 -6.84 -7.20 16.58
N ARG A 396 -6.85 -7.26 17.92
CA ARG A 396 -6.68 -6.11 18.82
C ARG A 396 -5.27 -5.51 18.84
N ARG A 397 -4.29 -6.17 18.20
CA ARG A 397 -2.88 -5.78 18.10
C ARG A 397 -2.47 -5.53 16.66
N LEU A 398 -3.42 -5.41 15.73
CA LEU A 398 -3.14 -5.27 14.30
C LEU A 398 -2.29 -4.02 13.98
N ASP A 399 -2.36 -3.01 14.83
CA ASP A 399 -1.53 -1.80 14.82
C ASP A 399 -0.03 -2.11 14.89
N GLU A 400 0.38 -3.20 15.52
CA GLU A 400 1.78 -3.65 15.56
C GLU A 400 2.32 -4.08 14.20
N LEU A 401 1.41 -4.41 13.26
CA LEU A 401 1.77 -4.78 11.89
C LEU A 401 1.77 -3.58 10.93
N THR A 402 1.44 -2.37 11.39
CA THR A 402 1.50 -1.17 10.54
C THR A 402 2.95 -0.83 10.18
N PRO A 403 3.22 -0.20 9.01
CA PRO A 403 4.58 0.08 8.57
C PRO A 403 5.45 0.89 9.55
N TRP A 404 4.84 1.76 10.35
CA TRP A 404 5.54 2.58 11.33
C TRP A 404 5.78 1.89 12.68
N ASN A 405 5.09 0.77 12.97
CA ASN A 405 5.31 -0.05 14.16
C ASN A 405 6.07 -1.35 13.86
N CYS A 406 6.05 -1.79 12.61
CA CYS A 406 6.74 -2.99 12.15
C CYS A 406 8.25 -2.79 12.23
N ARG A 407 8.91 -3.54 13.11
CA ARG A 407 10.37 -3.62 13.14
C ARG A 407 10.85 -4.68 12.16
N PRO A 408 11.85 -4.37 11.30
CA PRO A 408 12.41 -5.37 10.42
C PRO A 408 13.06 -6.52 11.23
N PRO A 409 13.00 -7.78 10.74
CA PRO A 409 13.54 -8.94 11.46
C PRO A 409 15.04 -8.85 11.81
N SER A 410 15.81 -8.05 11.07
CA SER A 410 17.24 -7.81 11.32
C SER A 410 17.52 -7.10 12.65
N GLU A 411 16.61 -6.23 13.10
CA GLU A 411 16.74 -5.51 14.39
C GLU A 411 16.22 -6.31 15.59
N GLN A 412 15.37 -7.31 15.35
CA GLN A 412 14.88 -8.19 16.41
C GLN A 412 15.94 -9.22 16.85
N ARG A 413 16.83 -9.65 15.94
CA ARG A 413 17.90 -10.62 16.25
C ARG A 413 19.05 -10.02 17.06
N SER A 414 19.34 -8.73 16.92
CA SER A 414 20.43 -8.06 17.64
C SER A 414 20.14 -7.72 19.11
N ARG A 415 18.88 -7.81 19.54
CA ARG A 415 18.47 -7.63 20.96
C ARG A 415 18.22 -8.94 21.70
N ALA A 416 18.15 -10.06 20.98
CA ALA A 416 17.97 -11.39 21.57
C ALA A 416 19.30 -12.16 21.72
N ALA A 417 20.42 -11.54 21.33
CA ALA A 417 21.78 -12.09 21.42
C ALA A 417 22.54 -11.50 22.61
#